data_AF-A0A5C4V5L8-F1
#
_entry.id   AF-A0A5C4V5L8-F1
#
_cell.length_a   1.000
_cell.length_b   1.000
_cell.length_c   1.000
_cell.angle_alpha   90.00
_cell.angle_beta   90.00
_cell.angle_gamma   90.00
#
_symmetry.space_group_name_H-M   'P 1'
#
loop_
_entity.id
_entity.type
_entity.pdbx_description
1 polymer ?
#
loop_
_entity_poly.entity_id
_entity_poly.type
_entity_poly.pdbx_seq_one_letter_code
_entity_poly.pdbx_strand_id
1 'polypeptide(L)' 'MKTSAVALQCGVTSWTVLAWVKAGKLPASKTPGGHYRFDPTDVDALLTDDEGSASSSALEDEVAV' A
#
# COMPACT_ATOMS: atom_id res chain seq x y z
N MET A 1 8.20 -1.14 -11.22
CA MET A 1 7.59 0.20 -11.00
C MET A 1 8.58 1.16 -10.31
N LYS A 2 8.43 2.49 -10.46
CA LYS A 2 9.26 3.53 -9.79
C LYS A 2 8.57 4.07 -8.54
N THR A 3 9.33 4.64 -7.60
CA THR A 3 8.80 5.21 -6.34
C THR A 3 7.69 6.23 -6.55
N SER A 4 7.84 7.13 -7.52
CA SER A 4 6.82 8.15 -7.82
C SER A 4 5.52 7.55 -8.34
N ALA A 5 5.59 6.45 -9.09
CA ALA A 5 4.41 5.76 -9.59
C ALA A 5 3.66 5.03 -8.46
N VAL A 6 4.40 4.39 -7.54
CA VAL A 6 3.81 3.79 -6.33
C VAL A 6 3.12 4.85 -5.48
N ALA A 7 3.78 5.99 -5.28
CA ALA A 7 3.24 7.12 -4.53
C ALA A 7 1.91 7.61 -5.11
N LEU A 8 1.83 7.77 -6.44
CA LEU A 8 0.60 8.15 -7.13
C LEU A 8 -0.50 7.09 -6.99
N GLN A 9 -0.16 5.80 -7.15
CA GLN A 9 -1.14 4.71 -7.05
C GLN A 9 -1.70 4.57 -5.62
N CYS A 10 -0.86 4.78 -4.61
CA CYS A 10 -1.26 4.69 -3.21
C CYS A 10 -1.82 6.02 -2.64
N GLY A 11 -1.84 7.11 -3.43
CA GLY A 11 -2.28 8.42 -2.94
C GLY A 11 -1.38 9.04 -1.85
N VAL A 12 -0.11 8.64 -1.78
CA VAL A 12 0.85 9.10 -0.77
C VAL A 12 2.02 9.85 -1.39
N THR A 13 2.91 10.39 -0.56
CA THR A 13 4.15 11.02 -1.03
C THR A 13 5.24 9.99 -1.30
N SER A 14 6.21 10.32 -2.17
CA SER A 14 7.39 9.46 -2.39
C SER A 14 8.20 9.24 -1.11
N TRP A 15 8.20 10.23 -0.19
CA TRP A 15 8.81 10.08 1.13
C TRP A 15 8.16 8.96 1.94
N THR A 16 6.82 8.90 1.94
CA THR A 16 6.05 7.83 2.60
C THR A 16 6.42 6.45 2.04
N VAL A 17 6.52 6.32 0.71
CA VAL A 17 6.94 5.07 0.07
C VAL A 17 8.34 4.65 0.52
N LEU A 18 9.29 5.58 0.58
CA LEU A 18 10.65 5.29 1.08
C LEU A 18 10.66 4.90 2.57
N ALA A 19 9.78 5.50 3.37
CA ALA A 19 9.60 5.13 4.77
C ALA A 19 9.06 3.69 4.92
N TRP A 20 8.12 3.27 4.06
CA TRP A 20 7.63 1.89 4.03
C TRP A 20 8.72 0.89 3.67
N VAL A 21 9.56 1.21 2.68
CA VAL A 21 10.74 0.40 2.33
C VAL A 21 11.68 0.28 3.52
N LYS A 22 11.99 1.39 4.19
CA LYS A 22 12.87 1.41 5.36
C LYS A 22 12.29 0.64 6.54
N ALA A 23 10.96 0.65 6.68
CA ALA A 23 10.23 -0.10 7.70
C ALA A 23 10.03 -1.58 7.34
N GLY A 24 10.42 -2.03 6.14
CA GLY A 24 10.20 -3.39 5.65
C GLY A 24 8.76 -3.72 5.28
N LYS A 25 7.88 -2.71 5.18
CA LYS A 25 6.46 -2.87 4.82
C LYS A 25 6.26 -3.08 3.32
N LEU A 26 7.13 -2.48 2.51
CA LEU A 26 7.07 -2.62 1.06
C LEU A 26 8.41 -3.16 0.56
N PRO A 27 8.47 -4.37 -0.03
CA PRO A 27 9.68 -4.87 -0.64
C PRO A 27 10.07 -4.00 -1.85
N ALA A 28 11.36 -3.72 -1.97
CA ALA A 28 11.91 -2.95 -3.08
C ALA A 28 13.30 -3.49 -3.46
N SER A 29 13.52 -3.66 -4.76
CA SER A 29 14.84 -3.98 -5.30
C SER A 29 15.58 -2.70 -5.67
N LYS A 30 16.85 -2.60 -5.28
CA LYS A 30 17.69 -1.44 -5.59
C LYS A 30 18.52 -1.74 -6.83
N THR A 31 18.46 -0.87 -7.84
CA THR A 31 19.34 -1.00 -9.00
C THR A 31 20.75 -0.55 -8.63
N PRO A 32 21.80 -0.97 -9.40
CA PRO A 32 23.17 -0.50 -9.18
C PRO A 32 23.31 1.03 -9.19
N GLY A 33 22.41 1.74 -9.89
CA GLY A 33 22.35 3.21 -9.92
C GLY A 33 21.61 3.85 -8.74
N GLY A 34 21.19 3.06 -7.74
CA GLY A 34 20.59 3.56 -6.50
C GLY A 34 19.08 3.82 -6.53
N HIS A 35 18.42 3.60 -7.67
CA HIS A 35 16.97 3.76 -7.78
C HIS A 35 16.24 2.51 -7.27
N TYR A 36 15.11 2.72 -6.60
CA TYR A 36 14.23 1.63 -6.21
C TYR A 36 13.35 1.15 -7.36
N ARG A 37 13.05 -0.15 -7.32
CA ARG A 37 12.15 -0.87 -8.21
C ARG A 37 11.19 -1.67 -7.34
N PHE A 38 9.92 -1.46 -7.61
CA PHE A 38 8.82 -2.10 -6.90
C PHE A 38 8.11 -3.06 -7.84
N ASP A 39 7.72 -4.21 -7.31
CA ASP A 39 6.82 -5.11 -8.00
C ASP A 39 5.37 -4.59 -7.87
N PRO A 40 4.58 -4.54 -8.95
CA PRO A 40 3.21 -4.07 -8.86
C PRO A 40 2.33 -4.96 -7.96
N THR A 41 2.61 -6.26 -7.86
CA THR A 41 1.83 -7.18 -7.02
C THR A 41 2.05 -6.88 -5.54
N ASP A 42 3.28 -6.57 -5.13
CA ASP A 42 3.58 -6.18 -3.74
C ASP A 42 2.90 -4.84 -3.37
N VAL A 43 2.78 -3.92 -4.34
CA VAL A 43 2.11 -2.63 -4.13
C VAL A 43 0.59 -2.81 -4.04
N ASP A 44 0.01 -3.68 -4.86
CA ASP A 44 -1.40 -4.03 -4.82
C ASP A 44 -1.77 -4.73 -3.50
N ALA A 45 -0.89 -5.62 -3.01
CA ALA A 45 -1.03 -6.27 -1.73
C ALA A 45 -1.18 -5.26 -0.56
N LEU A 46 -0.49 -4.12 -0.62
CA LEU A 46 -0.64 -3.08 0.41
C LEU A 46 -2.00 -2.38 0.39
N LEU A 47 -2.63 -2.29 -0.79
CA LEU A 47 -3.95 -1.66 -0.92
C LEU A 47 -5.06 -2.60 -0.47
N THR A 48 -4.87 -3.91 -0.60
CA THR A 48 -5.85 -4.90 -0.12
C THR A 48 -5.71 -5.23 1.36
N ASP A 49 -4.52 -5.08 1.96
CA ASP A 49 -4.31 -5.38 3.39
C ASP A 49 -4.98 -4.33 4.31
N ASP A 50 -5.17 -3.09 3.81
CA ASP A 50 -5.89 -2.02 4.53
C ASP A 50 -7.39 -2.34 4.68
N GLU A 51 -7.98 -3.07 3.73
CA GLU A 51 -9.37 -3.59 3.81
C GLU A 51 -9.52 -4.79 4.78
N GLY A 52 -8.40 -5.28 5.34
CA GLY A 52 -8.37 -6.51 6.16
C GLY A 52 -8.32 -6.30 7.67
N SER A 53 -8.10 -5.07 8.16
CA SER A 53 -8.01 -4.78 9.60
C SER A 53 -9.22 -4.00 10.15
N ALA A 54 -10.40 -4.21 9.60
CA ALA A 54 -11.67 -3.82 10.22
C ALA A 54 -12.73 -4.91 9.98
N SER A 55 -12.62 -6.03 10.69
CA SER A 55 -13.82 -6.80 11.00
C SER A 55 -14.31 -6.44 12.39
N SER A 56 -15.64 -6.31 12.50
CA SER A 56 -16.46 -6.04 13.68
C SER A 56 -16.63 -4.54 13.97
N SER A 57 -17.80 -3.92 13.97
CA SER A 57 -19.20 -4.37 14.09
C SER A 57 -20.04 -3.12 13.72
N ALA A 58 -21.08 -3.19 12.89
CA ALA A 58 -22.43 -3.44 13.34
C ALA A 58 -23.36 -3.60 12.14
N LEU A 59 -24.27 -4.55 12.28
CA LEU A 59 -25.43 -4.74 11.44
C LEU A 59 -26.39 -3.57 11.68
N GLU A 60 -26.68 -2.75 10.67
CA GLU A 60 -27.91 -1.96 10.69
C GLU A 60 -28.98 -2.77 9.96
N ASP A 61 -29.58 -3.67 10.74
CA ASP A 61 -30.90 -4.23 10.52
C ASP A 61 -31.91 -3.14 10.91
N GLU A 62 -32.49 -2.43 9.93
CA GLU A 62 -33.85 -1.84 10.09
C GLU A 62 -34.45 -1.46 8.72
N VAL A 63 -35.03 -2.44 8.04
CA VAL A 63 -36.09 -2.20 7.05
C VAL A 63 -37.22 -3.21 7.28
N ALA A 64 -38.11 -2.88 8.21
CA ALA A 64 -39.45 -3.45 8.21
C ALA A 64 -40.41 -2.62 9.08
N VAL A 65 -41.38 -2.03 8.37
CA VAL A 65 -42.75 -1.61 8.73
C VAL A 65 -42.98 -0.26 9.41
#